data_AF-A0A7S3J0G6-F1
#
_entry.id   AF-A0A7S3J0G6-F1
#
_cell.length_a   1.000
_cell.length_b   1.000
_cell.length_c   1.000
_cell.angle_alpha   90.00
_cell.angle_beta   90.00
_cell.angle_gamma   90.00
#
_symmetry.space_group_name_H-M   'P 1'
#
loop_
_entity.id
_entity.type
_entity.pdbx_description
1 polymer ?
#
loop_
_entity_poly.entity_id
_entity_poly.type
_entity_poly.pdbx_seq_one_letter_code
_entity_poly.pdbx_strand_id
1 'polypeptide(L)'
;FFKIVKRSKHFGTAVAQSAVATDNMEISEDKTLKSKGRLGLLKDLIETPAYVQYTNCGSVPCLIKTNYSMIDMRSVQLVLADIYHLREVVQKYTEHLEETKSSSNPLKAYLGFDDTSLTVLTTGVANQEKVSGYPKNMNLDLKQRDTSYAITPKDFVDTVKIFKPDIYMTPTESILSSTSKKKRERAVKT
;
A
#
# COMPACT_ATOMS: atom_id res chain seq x y z
N PHE A 1 51.66 2.17 6.73
CA PHE A 1 51.02 1.97 8.04
C PHE A 1 49.54 2.34 7.95
N PHE A 2 48.64 1.38 7.74
CA PHE A 2 47.20 1.59 7.89
C PHE A 2 46.59 0.43 8.69
N LYS A 3 45.90 0.81 9.77
CA LYS A 3 45.40 -0.04 10.84
C LYS A 3 44.05 -0.64 10.42
N ILE A 4 43.99 -1.96 10.27
CA ILE A 4 42.73 -2.68 10.07
C ILE A 4 41.98 -2.68 11.42
N VAL A 5 40.87 -1.95 11.49
CA VAL A 5 39.95 -2.01 12.63
C VAL A 5 38.89 -3.07 12.33
N LYS A 6 38.96 -4.21 13.05
CA LYS A 6 37.93 -5.25 13.04
C LYS A 6 36.61 -4.65 13.54
N ARG A 7 35.56 -4.66 12.71
CA ARG A 7 34.19 -4.42 13.17
C ARG A 7 33.50 -5.74 13.52
N SER A 8 33.13 -5.79 14.80
CA SER A 8 32.14 -6.61 15.50
C SER A 8 31.19 -7.47 14.65
N LYS A 9 31.15 -8.77 14.99
CA LYS A 9 30.13 -9.74 14.58
C LYS A 9 28.82 -9.46 15.32
N HIS A 10 27.98 -8.55 14.86
CA HIS A 10 26.55 -8.54 15.21
C HIS A 10 25.73 -7.85 14.11
N PHE A 11 25.40 -8.59 13.06
CA PHE A 11 24.25 -8.29 12.23
C PHE A 11 23.31 -9.48 12.27
N GLY A 12 22.27 -9.36 13.09
CA GLY A 12 21.14 -10.26 13.10
C GLY A 12 20.47 -10.21 11.73
N THR A 13 20.20 -11.39 11.20
CA THR A 13 19.35 -11.67 10.04
C THR A 13 18.02 -10.93 10.16
N ALA A 14 17.81 -9.93 9.30
CA ALA A 14 16.48 -9.36 9.08
C ALA A 14 15.70 -10.33 8.19
N VAL A 15 14.63 -10.90 8.77
CA VAL A 15 13.68 -11.77 8.09
C VAL A 15 12.89 -10.92 7.10
N ALA A 16 12.99 -11.24 5.82
CA ALA A 16 12.13 -10.69 4.78
C ALA A 16 10.72 -11.28 4.96
N GLN A 17 9.73 -10.43 5.25
CA GLN A 17 8.32 -10.84 5.20
C GLN A 17 7.88 -10.95 3.74
N SER A 18 7.32 -12.10 3.38
CA SER A 18 6.94 -12.48 2.03
C SER A 18 5.72 -11.70 1.55
N ALA A 19 5.84 -11.00 0.43
CA ALA A 19 4.70 -10.76 -0.44
C ALA A 19 4.42 -12.07 -1.19
N VAL A 20 3.19 -12.57 -1.11
CA VAL A 20 2.73 -13.67 -1.97
C VAL A 20 2.49 -13.08 -3.35
N ALA A 21 3.49 -13.18 -4.21
CA ALA A 21 3.35 -12.96 -5.65
C ALA A 21 3.10 -14.32 -6.29
N THR A 22 1.95 -14.48 -6.95
CA THR A 22 1.68 -15.62 -7.84
C THR A 22 2.51 -15.46 -9.11
N ASP A 23 3.41 -16.41 -9.31
CA ASP A 23 4.14 -16.85 -10.51
C ASP A 23 4.21 -15.92 -11.72
N ASN A 24 5.41 -15.34 -11.92
CA ASN A 24 6.21 -15.23 -13.15
C ASN A 24 7.05 -13.94 -13.11
N MET A 25 8.14 -13.96 -12.34
CA MET A 25 9.18 -12.95 -12.40
C MET A 25 10.41 -13.57 -13.07
N GLU A 26 10.63 -13.28 -14.35
CA GLU A 26 11.88 -13.65 -15.02
C GLU A 26 12.99 -12.70 -14.55
N ILE A 27 13.91 -13.23 -13.74
CA ILE A 27 15.11 -12.53 -13.31
C ILE A 27 16.25 -12.99 -14.22
N SER A 28 16.76 -12.12 -15.10
CA SER A 28 17.98 -12.42 -15.85
C SER A 28 19.19 -12.34 -14.92
N GLU A 29 19.86 -13.47 -14.69
CA GLU A 29 21.05 -13.53 -13.84
C GLU A 29 22.29 -13.07 -14.62
N ASP A 30 22.73 -11.82 -14.41
CA ASP A 30 24.05 -11.38 -14.84
C ASP A 30 25.00 -11.26 -13.62
N LYS A 31 26.09 -12.05 -13.64
CA LYS A 31 26.95 -12.38 -12.48
C LYS A 31 27.93 -11.26 -12.08
N THR A 32 27.62 -10.00 -12.32
CA THR A 32 28.50 -8.85 -11.99
C THR A 32 27.83 -7.64 -11.34
N LEU A 33 26.63 -7.78 -10.78
CA LEU A 33 25.98 -6.66 -10.08
C LEU A 33 26.36 -6.61 -8.58
N LYS A 34 27.34 -5.76 -8.25
CA LYS A 34 27.54 -5.21 -6.88
C LYS A 34 26.39 -4.30 -6.42
N SER A 35 25.37 -4.12 -7.25
CA SER A 35 24.17 -3.33 -7.01
C SER A 35 23.01 -4.27 -6.70
N LYS A 36 22.32 -4.05 -5.57
CA LYS A 36 21.08 -4.78 -5.21
C LYS A 36 19.84 -4.23 -5.94
N GLY A 37 20.01 -3.25 -6.82
CA GLY A 37 18.92 -2.69 -7.61
C GLY A 37 18.36 -3.76 -8.54
N ARG A 38 17.03 -3.91 -8.55
CA ARG A 38 16.32 -4.80 -9.46
C ARG A 38 15.56 -3.94 -10.45
N LEU A 39 15.81 -4.17 -11.73
CA LEU A 39 15.01 -3.65 -12.83
C LEU A 39 13.98 -4.72 -13.21
N GLY A 40 12.79 -4.28 -13.60
CA GLY A 40 11.70 -5.19 -13.97
C GLY A 40 10.41 -4.44 -14.21
N LEU A 41 9.40 -5.15 -14.72
CA LEU A 41 8.07 -4.62 -14.99
C LEU A 41 7.04 -5.26 -14.06
N LEU A 42 6.16 -4.45 -13.48
CA LEU A 42 5.03 -4.89 -12.67
C LEU A 42 3.74 -4.78 -13.47
N LYS A 43 3.05 -5.92 -13.65
CA LYS A 43 1.84 -6.06 -14.48
C LYS A 43 2.00 -5.47 -15.90
N ASP A 44 3.20 -5.53 -16.49
CA ASP A 44 3.53 -4.92 -17.79
C ASP A 44 3.27 -3.40 -17.91
N LEU A 45 3.03 -2.73 -16.79
CA LEU A 45 2.61 -1.32 -16.73
C LEU A 45 3.63 -0.41 -16.05
N ILE A 46 4.36 -0.92 -15.05
CA ILE A 46 5.24 -0.11 -14.21
C ILE A 46 6.65 -0.65 -14.22
N GLU A 47 7.59 0.18 -14.68
CA GLU A 47 9.03 -0.08 -14.58
C GLU A 47 9.52 0.13 -13.14
N THR A 48 10.32 -0.80 -12.64
CA THR A 48 10.96 -0.72 -11.32
C THR A 48 12.45 -0.33 -11.47
N PRO A 49 13.00 0.53 -10.58
CA PRO A 49 12.36 1.14 -9.41
C PRO A 49 11.28 2.18 -9.79
N ALA A 50 10.13 2.07 -9.13
CA ALA A 50 8.95 2.89 -9.41
C ALA A 50 8.65 3.85 -8.25
N TYR A 51 8.04 4.98 -8.57
CA TYR A 51 7.40 5.87 -7.61
C TYR A 51 5.89 5.64 -7.63
N VAL A 52 5.25 5.71 -6.47
CA VAL A 52 3.79 5.64 -6.32
C VAL A 52 3.27 7.01 -5.90
N GLN A 53 2.40 7.60 -6.71
CA GLN A 53 1.87 8.93 -6.48
C GLN A 53 0.95 8.97 -5.26
N TYR A 54 1.35 9.70 -4.22
CA TYR A 54 0.53 9.89 -3.03
C TYR A 54 -0.74 10.69 -3.37
N THR A 55 -1.87 10.24 -2.83
CA THR A 55 -3.14 10.97 -2.85
C THR A 55 -3.75 11.06 -1.47
N ASN A 56 -4.51 12.12 -1.26
CA ASN A 56 -5.39 12.28 -0.11
C ASN A 56 -6.83 12.15 -0.61
N CYS A 57 -7.57 11.17 -0.10
CA CYS A 57 -8.92 10.83 -0.56
C CYS A 57 -9.05 10.60 -2.09
N GLY A 58 -8.00 10.08 -2.75
CA GLY A 58 -8.00 9.89 -4.20
C GLY A 58 -7.74 11.15 -5.03
N SER A 59 -7.37 12.27 -4.39
CA SER A 59 -6.90 13.47 -5.08
C SER A 59 -5.42 13.73 -4.81
N VAL A 60 -4.67 14.15 -5.83
CA VAL A 60 -3.27 14.57 -5.62
C VAL A 60 -3.29 15.94 -4.92
N PRO A 61 -2.69 16.08 -3.73
CA PRO A 61 -2.76 17.34 -2.99
C PRO A 61 -2.26 18.52 -3.82
N CYS A 62 -3.02 19.63 -3.77
CA CYS A 62 -2.71 20.88 -4.48
C CYS A 62 -2.71 20.78 -6.02
N LEU A 63 -3.16 19.66 -6.60
CA LEU A 63 -3.34 19.52 -8.04
C LEU A 63 -4.81 19.29 -8.39
N ILE A 64 -5.28 20.04 -9.37
CA ILE A 64 -6.59 19.81 -9.99
C ILE A 64 -6.47 18.72 -11.05
N LYS A 65 -7.56 17.98 -11.29
CA LYS A 65 -7.58 16.83 -12.20
C LYS A 65 -7.07 17.14 -13.61
N THR A 66 -7.33 18.33 -14.13
CA THR A 66 -6.85 18.76 -15.46
C THR A 66 -5.32 18.77 -15.57
N ASN A 67 -4.62 18.83 -14.45
CA ASN A 67 -3.15 18.85 -14.39
C ASN A 67 -2.56 17.46 -14.17
N TYR A 68 -3.39 16.41 -14.02
CA TYR A 68 -2.89 15.05 -13.81
C TYR A 68 -2.09 14.53 -15.00
N SER A 69 -2.38 15.00 -16.22
CA SER A 69 -1.60 14.69 -17.42
C SER A 69 -0.17 15.25 -17.39
N MET A 70 0.13 16.19 -16.49
CA MET A 70 1.46 16.80 -16.34
C MET A 70 2.37 16.00 -15.38
N ILE A 71 1.83 14.97 -14.71
CA ILE A 71 2.56 14.15 -13.75
C ILE A 71 2.37 12.65 -14.06
N ASP A 72 3.30 11.83 -13.60
CA ASP A 72 3.21 10.38 -13.80
C ASP A 72 2.16 9.76 -12.86
N MET A 73 0.97 9.50 -13.40
CA MET A 73 -0.15 8.87 -12.69
C MET A 73 -0.25 7.36 -12.94
N ARG A 74 0.81 6.71 -13.44
CA ARG A 74 0.80 5.25 -13.70
C ARG A 74 0.61 4.41 -12.44
N SER A 75 0.98 4.93 -11.28
CA SER A 75 0.59 4.33 -10.00
C SER A 75 0.22 5.34 -8.95
N VAL A 76 -0.84 5.02 -8.21
CA VAL A 76 -1.47 5.92 -7.25
C VAL A 76 -1.65 5.22 -5.92
N GLN A 77 -1.17 5.83 -4.85
CA GLN A 77 -1.37 5.37 -3.49
C GLN A 77 -2.69 5.93 -2.97
N LEU A 78 -3.55 5.02 -2.53
CA LEU A 78 -4.76 5.31 -1.77
C LEU A 78 -4.52 4.90 -0.31
N VAL A 79 -5.00 5.72 0.62
CA VAL A 79 -4.89 5.43 2.05
C VAL A 79 -6.28 5.07 2.56
N LEU A 80 -6.42 3.85 3.08
CA LEU A 80 -7.69 3.33 3.59
C LEU A 80 -8.27 4.27 4.66
N ALA A 81 -7.44 4.80 5.57
CA ALA A 81 -7.86 5.79 6.55
C ALA A 81 -8.53 7.01 5.91
N ASP A 82 -8.07 7.46 4.74
CA ASP A 82 -8.61 8.63 4.07
C ASP A 82 -9.88 8.29 3.27
N ILE A 83 -9.93 7.13 2.60
CA ILE A 83 -11.04 6.77 1.71
C ILE A 83 -12.11 5.87 2.33
N TYR A 84 -11.98 5.40 3.57
CA TYR A 84 -12.91 4.42 4.15
C TYR A 84 -14.38 4.88 4.14
N HIS A 85 -14.61 6.17 4.40
CA HIS A 85 -15.93 6.79 4.36
C HIS A 85 -16.62 6.71 2.98
N LEU A 86 -15.85 6.51 1.90
CA LEU A 86 -16.39 6.36 0.55
C LEU A 86 -16.97 4.96 0.28
N ARG A 87 -16.78 3.99 1.19
CA ARG A 87 -17.18 2.58 1.00
C ARG A 87 -18.63 2.43 0.55
N GLU A 88 -19.57 3.09 1.21
CA GLU A 88 -20.99 2.99 0.86
C GLU A 88 -21.31 3.64 -0.48
N VAL A 89 -20.62 4.73 -0.82
CA VAL A 89 -20.83 5.44 -2.09
C VAL A 89 -20.28 4.62 -3.25
N VAL A 90 -19.08 4.06 -3.10
CA VAL A 90 -18.46 3.18 -4.11
C VAL A 90 -19.25 1.89 -4.28
N GLN A 91 -19.85 1.35 -3.21
CA GLN A 91 -20.76 0.20 -3.30
C GLN A 91 -21.97 0.52 -4.19
N LYS A 92 -22.68 1.62 -3.92
CA LYS A 92 -23.83 2.05 -4.74
C LYS A 92 -23.41 2.34 -6.18
N TYR A 93 -22.21 2.90 -6.37
CA TYR A 93 -21.68 3.16 -7.70
C TYR A 93 -21.34 1.87 -8.45
N THR A 94 -20.87 0.84 -7.75
CA THR A 94 -20.63 -0.50 -8.32
C THR A 94 -21.93 -1.10 -8.87
N GLU A 95 -23.01 -1.02 -8.10
CA GLU A 95 -24.34 -1.49 -8.53
C GLU A 95 -24.79 -0.76 -9.80
N HIS A 96 -24.59 0.56 -9.88
CA HIS A 96 -24.87 1.34 -11.08
C HIS A 96 -24.01 0.95 -12.31
N LEU A 97 -22.73 0.63 -12.11
CA LEU A 97 -21.85 0.17 -13.19
C LEU A 97 -22.27 -1.21 -13.71
N GLU A 98 -22.74 -2.10 -12.84
CA GLU A 98 -23.26 -3.41 -13.21
C GLU A 98 -24.55 -3.29 -14.05
N GLU A 99 -25.46 -2.40 -13.66
CA GLU A 99 -26.69 -2.09 -14.43
C GLU A 99 -26.37 -1.56 -15.85
N THR A 100 -25.36 -0.71 -15.95
CA THR A 100 -24.92 -0.11 -17.23
C THR A 100 -23.96 -1.02 -18.02
N LYS A 101 -23.64 -2.22 -17.52
CA LYS A 101 -22.68 -3.17 -18.12
C LYS A 101 -21.30 -2.57 -18.38
N SER A 102 -20.89 -1.62 -17.53
CA SER A 102 -19.53 -1.07 -17.59
C SER A 102 -18.54 -2.05 -16.95
N SER A 103 -17.39 -2.25 -17.61
CA SER A 103 -16.32 -3.11 -17.11
C SER A 103 -15.31 -2.38 -16.22
N SER A 104 -15.49 -1.08 -15.99
CA SER A 104 -14.52 -0.26 -15.27
C SER A 104 -14.43 -0.63 -13.79
N ASN A 105 -13.25 -0.46 -13.22
CA ASN A 105 -13.08 -0.60 -11.78
C ASN A 105 -13.91 0.48 -11.05
N PRO A 106 -14.81 0.13 -10.11
CA PRO A 106 -15.71 1.10 -9.50
C PRO A 106 -15.01 2.24 -8.79
N LEU A 107 -13.92 1.96 -8.07
CA LEU A 107 -13.18 2.97 -7.35
C LEU A 107 -12.39 3.88 -8.29
N LYS A 108 -11.72 3.31 -9.32
CA LYS A 108 -11.01 4.11 -10.32
C LYS A 108 -11.98 5.03 -11.06
N ALA A 109 -13.12 4.50 -11.50
CA ALA A 109 -14.15 5.27 -12.18
C ALA A 109 -14.72 6.38 -11.29
N TYR A 110 -15.01 6.08 -10.01
CA TYR A 110 -15.50 7.08 -9.05
C TYR A 110 -14.49 8.22 -8.81
N LEU A 111 -13.21 7.89 -8.66
CA LEU A 111 -12.13 8.88 -8.48
C LEU A 111 -11.71 9.51 -9.82
N GLY A 112 -12.20 8.98 -10.93
CA GLY A 112 -11.89 9.43 -12.28
C GLY A 112 -10.45 9.17 -12.70
N PHE A 113 -9.85 8.08 -12.23
CA PHE A 113 -8.59 7.54 -12.73
C PHE A 113 -8.84 6.63 -13.94
N ASP A 114 -7.85 6.60 -14.83
CA ASP A 114 -7.86 5.73 -15.99
C ASP A 114 -7.61 4.28 -15.56
N ASP A 115 -8.15 3.32 -16.32
CA ASP A 115 -7.99 1.89 -16.01
C ASP A 115 -6.52 1.44 -16.10
N THR A 116 -5.68 2.19 -16.81
CA THR A 116 -4.23 1.99 -16.93
C THR A 116 -3.44 2.40 -15.69
N SER A 117 -4.02 3.18 -14.78
CA SER A 117 -3.38 3.55 -13.51
C SER A 117 -3.48 2.42 -12.50
N LEU A 118 -2.36 2.00 -11.91
CA LEU A 118 -2.33 0.99 -10.86
C LEU A 118 -2.69 1.62 -9.51
N THR A 119 -3.70 1.09 -8.83
CA THR A 119 -4.09 1.57 -7.49
C THR A 119 -3.45 0.73 -6.38
N VAL A 120 -2.73 1.39 -5.47
CA VAL A 120 -2.09 0.77 -4.30
C VAL A 120 -2.81 1.23 -3.04
N LEU A 121 -3.60 0.35 -2.43
CA LEU A 121 -4.28 0.64 -1.17
C LEU A 121 -3.37 0.33 0.03
N THR A 122 -3.14 1.33 0.86
CA THR A 122 -2.34 1.22 2.09
C THR A 122 -3.20 1.53 3.31
N THR A 123 -2.90 0.96 4.48
CA THR A 123 -3.74 1.16 5.68
C THR A 123 -3.52 2.49 6.38
N GLY A 124 -2.37 3.14 6.18
CA GLY A 124 -2.05 4.44 6.74
C GLY A 124 -0.88 5.11 6.02
N VAL A 125 -0.68 6.41 6.28
CA VAL A 125 0.48 7.15 5.78
C VAL A 125 1.70 6.77 6.63
N ALA A 126 2.87 6.60 6.01
CA ALA A 126 4.12 6.22 6.68
C ALA A 126 4.51 7.11 7.89
N ASN A 127 3.96 8.34 7.97
CA ASN A 127 4.21 9.31 9.03
C ASN A 127 3.13 9.38 10.11
N GLN A 128 2.05 8.61 10.02
CA GLN A 128 1.05 8.55 11.09
C GLN A 128 1.45 7.47 12.11
N GLU A 129 2.06 7.91 13.22
CA GLU A 129 2.49 7.07 14.37
C GLU A 129 1.36 6.23 15.02
N LYS A 130 0.12 6.36 14.53
CA LYS A 130 -1.10 5.97 15.25
C LYS A 130 -1.79 4.71 14.72
N VAL A 131 -1.23 3.99 13.76
CA VAL A 131 -1.77 2.68 13.37
C VAL A 131 -1.21 1.62 14.33
N SER A 132 -1.85 1.50 15.50
CA SER A 132 -1.66 0.30 16.32
C SER A 132 -2.24 -0.88 15.54
N GLY A 133 -1.38 -1.71 14.97
CA GLY A 133 -1.84 -3.01 14.46
C GLY A 133 -2.50 -3.80 15.59
N TYR A 134 -3.48 -4.62 15.19
CA TYR A 134 -4.42 -5.36 16.02
C TYR A 134 -4.02 -5.55 17.50
N PRO A 135 -4.34 -4.58 18.39
CA PRO A 135 -3.96 -4.69 19.79
C PRO A 135 -4.97 -5.57 20.52
N LYS A 136 -4.71 -6.89 20.66
CA LYS A 136 -5.50 -7.88 21.44
C LYS A 136 -7.02 -8.01 21.12
N ASN A 137 -7.66 -7.04 20.48
CA ASN A 137 -9.10 -6.94 20.24
C ASN A 137 -9.47 -7.06 18.75
N MET A 138 -8.57 -7.57 17.91
CA MET A 138 -8.81 -7.88 16.48
C MET A 138 -9.35 -6.74 15.59
N ASN A 139 -9.34 -5.48 16.03
CA ASN A 139 -9.76 -4.35 15.20
C ASN A 139 -8.58 -3.45 14.77
N LEU A 140 -8.67 -2.94 13.53
CA LEU A 140 -7.83 -1.89 12.98
C LEU A 140 -8.54 -0.54 13.20
N ASP A 141 -7.95 0.33 14.02
CA ASP A 141 -8.49 1.67 14.25
C ASP A 141 -7.98 2.64 13.18
N LEU A 142 -8.87 3.06 12.28
CA LEU A 142 -8.59 4.15 11.34
C LEU A 142 -9.04 5.47 11.94
N LYS A 143 -8.12 6.44 12.02
CA LYS A 143 -8.40 7.77 12.54
C LYS A 143 -8.38 8.78 11.39
N GLN A 144 -9.51 9.43 11.17
CA GLN A 144 -9.61 10.64 10.37
C GLN A 144 -9.65 11.87 11.29
N ARG A 145 -9.73 13.06 10.71
CA ARG A 145 -9.69 14.35 11.44
C ARG A 145 -10.73 14.39 12.56
N ASP A 146 -11.97 13.97 12.26
CA ASP A 146 -13.12 14.11 13.15
C ASP A 146 -13.85 12.78 13.42
N THR A 147 -13.41 11.68 12.80
CA THR A 147 -14.04 10.37 12.91
C THR A 147 -13.02 9.27 13.16
N SER A 148 -13.44 8.21 13.86
CA SER A 148 -12.64 7.01 14.09
C SER A 148 -13.46 5.79 13.71
N TYR A 149 -12.87 4.90 12.93
CA TYR A 149 -13.49 3.64 12.50
C TYR A 149 -12.72 2.47 13.11
N ALA A 150 -13.41 1.57 13.79
CA ALA A 150 -12.85 0.30 14.22
C ALA A 150 -13.23 -0.78 13.19
N ILE A 151 -12.25 -1.31 12.47
CA ILE A 151 -12.46 -2.21 11.33
C ILE A 151 -12.03 -3.63 11.70
N THR A 152 -12.94 -4.59 11.57
CA THR A 152 -12.61 -6.01 11.75
C THR A 152 -11.87 -6.57 10.53
N PRO A 153 -11.21 -7.74 10.60
CA PRO A 153 -10.58 -8.35 9.44
C PRO A 153 -11.58 -8.65 8.31
N LYS A 154 -12.82 -9.01 8.67
CA LYS A 154 -13.91 -9.22 7.72
C LYS A 154 -14.27 -7.92 7.00
N ASP A 155 -14.46 -6.83 7.74
CA ASP A 155 -14.80 -5.52 7.17
C ASP A 155 -13.68 -5.01 6.24
N PHE A 156 -12.42 -5.27 6.58
CA PHE A 156 -11.28 -4.95 5.71
C PHE A 156 -11.37 -5.71 4.39
N VAL A 157 -11.56 -7.04 4.43
CA VAL A 157 -11.68 -7.87 3.22
C VAL A 157 -12.87 -7.43 2.38
N ASP A 158 -14.01 -7.16 2.99
CA ASP A 158 -15.20 -6.69 2.29
C ASP A 158 -14.94 -5.32 1.66
N THR A 159 -14.23 -4.42 2.34
CA THR A 159 -13.82 -3.13 1.77
C THR A 159 -12.89 -3.29 0.57
N VAL A 160 -11.91 -4.20 0.65
CA VAL A 160 -11.03 -4.52 -0.49
C VAL A 160 -11.82 -5.07 -1.68
N LYS A 161 -12.85 -5.89 -1.44
CA LYS A 161 -13.72 -6.41 -2.51
C LYS A 161 -14.57 -5.32 -3.18
N ILE A 162 -14.99 -4.32 -2.42
CA ILE A 162 -15.76 -3.17 -2.93
C ILE A 162 -14.84 -2.25 -3.73
N PHE A 163 -13.71 -1.87 -3.14
CA PHE A 163 -12.74 -0.96 -3.75
C PHE A 163 -11.96 -1.57 -4.91
N LYS A 164 -11.78 -2.90 -4.91
CA LYS A 164 -11.02 -3.65 -5.91
C LYS A 164 -9.67 -2.98 -6.27
N PRO A 165 -8.82 -2.58 -5.30
CA PRO A 165 -7.52 -2.00 -5.64
C PRO A 165 -6.64 -3.03 -6.37
N ASP A 166 -5.71 -2.57 -7.21
CA ASP A 166 -4.79 -3.45 -7.94
C ASP A 166 -3.80 -4.18 -7.02
N ILE A 167 -3.38 -3.47 -5.97
CA ILE A 167 -2.48 -3.94 -4.92
C ILE A 167 -3.02 -3.38 -3.61
N TYR A 168 -3.02 -4.19 -2.55
CA TYR A 168 -3.34 -3.71 -1.21
C TYR A 168 -2.36 -4.24 -0.19
N MET A 169 -2.08 -3.41 0.82
CA MET A 169 -1.31 -3.79 1.98
C MET A 169 -2.26 -4.34 3.03
N THR A 170 -1.97 -5.54 3.54
CA THR A 170 -2.67 -6.08 4.70
C THR A 170 -2.40 -5.20 5.92
N PRO A 171 -3.35 -5.09 6.87
CA PRO A 171 -3.11 -4.32 8.08
C PRO A 171 -1.98 -4.95 8.92
N THR A 172 -0.89 -4.21 9.08
CA THR A 172 0.27 -4.61 9.88
C THR A 172 0.45 -3.71 11.09
N GLU A 173 1.05 -4.24 12.16
CA GLU A 173 1.45 -3.43 13.31
C GLU A 173 2.67 -2.58 12.96
N SER A 174 2.51 -1.25 12.95
CA SER A 174 3.64 -0.34 12.73
C SER A 174 4.65 -0.45 13.88
N ILE A 175 5.88 -0.83 13.52
CA ILE A 175 7.01 -0.91 14.44
C ILE A 175 7.94 0.26 14.16
N LEU A 176 8.10 1.17 15.12
CA LEU A 176 9.13 2.21 15.07
C LEU A 176 10.37 1.79 15.86
N SER A 177 11.51 2.42 15.58
CA SER A 177 12.75 2.21 16.37
C SER A 177 12.57 2.59 17.84
N SER A 178 11.69 3.56 18.13
CA SER A 178 11.24 3.97 19.47
C SER A 178 10.27 2.99 20.13
N THR A 179 9.76 2.00 19.40
CA THR A 179 8.82 1.00 19.92
C THR A 179 9.52 0.00 20.84
N SER A 180 8.88 -0.35 21.96
CA SER A 180 9.45 -1.27 22.95
C SER A 180 9.80 -2.63 22.34
N LYS A 181 10.92 -3.23 22.80
CA LYS A 181 11.40 -4.54 22.32
C LYS A 181 10.30 -5.61 22.27
N LYS A 182 9.46 -5.67 23.31
CA LYS A 182 8.32 -6.59 23.42
C LYS A 182 7.29 -6.40 22.30
N LYS A 183 6.98 -5.15 21.92
CA LYS A 183 6.05 -4.86 20.82
C LYS A 183 6.69 -5.17 19.46
N ARG A 184 7.99 -4.92 19.30
CA ARG A 184 8.73 -5.32 18.08
C ARG A 184 8.71 -6.83 17.86
N GLU A 185 8.99 -7.61 18.91
CA GLU A 185 9.02 -9.07 18.84
C GLU A 185 7.64 -9.69 18.56
N ARG A 186 6.56 -9.05 19.02
CA ARG A 186 5.18 -9.49 18.73
C ARG A 186 4.84 -9.31 17.24
N ALA A 187 5.12 -8.13 16.71
CA ALA A 187 4.74 -7.77 15.34
C ALA A 187 5.48 -8.56 14.26
N VAL A 188 6.64 -9.18 14.57
CA VAL A 188 7.35 -10.11 13.67
C VAL A 188 6.68 -11.50 13.62
N LYS A 189 5.89 -11.88 14.63
CA LYS A 189 5.24 -13.20 14.72
C LYS A 189 3.81 -13.25 14.15
N THR A 190 3.21 -12.09 13.91
CA THR A 190 1.94 -11.90 13.18
C THR A 190 2.19 -11.85 11.69
#